data_AF-A0A965J104-F1
#
_entry.id   AF-A0A965J104-F1
#
_cell.length_a   1.000
_cell.length_b   1.000
_cell.length_c   1.000
_cell.angle_alpha   90.00
_cell.angle_beta   90.00
_cell.angle_gamma   90.00
#
_symmetry.space_group_name_H-M   'P 1'
#
loop_
_entity.id
_entity.type
_entity.pdbx_description
1 polymer ?
#
loop_
_entity_poly.entity_id
_entity_poly.type
_entity_poly.pdbx_seq_one_letter_code
_entity_poly.pdbx_strand_id
1 'polypeptide(L)'
;MTDNDYIVYNLPEDKEPAKKAEKKNNAPKSVNKNLKKVNAFTQILNGDFLTKEFFLNNLSFLFFLMFLLILLIAKGYYGKEVGKDIVKAQRDLDQSAAEYVELKSKLETETRRISLVEKLDSTGLKETKNATKVIRVKP
;
A
#
# COMPACT_ATOMS: atom_id res chain seq x y z
N MET A 1 -19.34 20.82 -19.69
CA MET A 1 -17.97 20.60 -19.16
C MET A 1 -18.10 19.59 -18.05
N THR A 2 -18.32 18.35 -18.45
CA THR A 2 -18.18 17.16 -17.61
C THR A 2 -16.75 16.68 -17.80
N ASP A 3 -16.19 16.10 -16.74
CA ASP A 3 -14.97 15.26 -16.67
C ASP A 3 -14.20 15.68 -15.42
N ASN A 4 -14.78 15.37 -14.26
CA ASN A 4 -14.05 15.35 -13.00
C ASN A 4 -14.03 13.89 -12.55
N ASP A 5 -13.14 13.12 -13.20
CA ASP A 5 -12.85 11.75 -12.81
C ASP A 5 -12.03 11.79 -11.52
N TYR A 6 -12.73 11.70 -10.39
CA TYR A 6 -12.08 11.42 -9.11
C TYR A 6 -11.48 10.02 -9.18
N ILE A 7 -10.15 9.94 -9.06
CA ILE A 7 -9.43 8.67 -8.93
C ILE A 7 -9.86 8.03 -7.61
N VAL A 8 -10.66 6.97 -7.71
CA VAL A 8 -11.04 6.10 -6.60
C VAL A 8 -9.80 5.31 -6.18
N TYR A 9 -9.26 5.57 -4.99
CA TYR A 9 -8.21 4.75 -4.41
C TYR A 9 -8.81 3.39 -4.01
N ASN A 10 -8.49 2.34 -4.76
CA ASN A 10 -8.75 0.97 -4.32
C ASN A 10 -7.79 0.62 -3.17
N LEU A 11 -8.30 0.61 -1.94
CA LEU A 11 -7.63 -0.09 -0.83
C LEU A 11 -7.60 -1.59 -1.15
N PRO A 12 -6.45 -2.28 -1.00
CA PRO A 12 -6.37 -3.72 -1.24
C PRO A 12 -7.22 -4.47 -0.20
N GLU A 13 -8.20 -5.21 -0.69
CA GLU A 13 -9.07 -6.10 0.08
C GLU A 13 -8.28 -7.36 0.48
N ASP A 14 -8.17 -7.61 1.79
CA ASP A 14 -7.49 -8.76 2.37
C ASP A 14 -8.21 -10.07 1.96
N LYS A 15 -7.55 -10.91 1.16
CA LYS A 15 -8.07 -12.22 0.77
C LYS A 15 -7.75 -13.28 1.83
N GLU A 16 -8.77 -13.72 2.57
CA GLU A 16 -8.72 -14.95 3.38
C GLU A 16 -8.55 -16.21 2.49
N PRO A 17 -7.68 -17.17 2.84
CA PRO A 17 -7.57 -18.43 2.10
C PRO A 17 -8.62 -19.47 2.52
N ALA A 18 -9.44 -19.87 1.54
CA ALA A 18 -10.48 -20.90 1.64
C ALA A 18 -9.94 -22.32 1.91
N LYS A 19 -10.77 -23.10 2.64
CA LYS A 19 -10.56 -24.49 3.07
C LYS A 19 -11.04 -25.54 2.05
N LYS A 20 -10.32 -26.68 2.05
CA LYS A 20 -10.70 -28.11 1.82
C LYS A 20 -10.84 -28.68 0.39
N ALA A 21 -10.14 -29.80 0.15
CA ALA A 21 -10.71 -31.03 -0.41
C ALA A 21 -9.90 -32.28 0.02
N GLU A 22 -10.61 -33.29 0.52
CA GLU A 22 -10.14 -34.59 1.00
C GLU A 22 -9.92 -35.61 -0.13
N LYS A 23 -9.04 -36.60 0.05
CA LYS A 23 -9.13 -37.91 -0.62
C LYS A 23 -8.76 -39.05 0.34
N LYS A 24 -9.68 -40.02 0.45
CA LYS A 24 -9.64 -41.25 1.25
C LYS A 24 -8.97 -42.44 0.51
N ASN A 25 -8.70 -43.49 1.30
CA ASN A 25 -8.63 -44.96 1.00
C ASN A 25 -7.20 -45.53 0.83
N ASN A 26 -6.76 -46.69 1.35
CA ASN A 26 -7.26 -47.74 2.27
C ASN A 26 -6.08 -48.70 2.63
N ALA A 27 -5.93 -49.08 3.93
CA ALA A 27 -5.42 -50.34 4.58
C ALA A 27 -4.16 -51.13 4.06
N PRO A 28 -3.46 -51.97 4.88
CA PRO A 28 -3.85 -52.59 6.16
C PRO A 28 -2.84 -52.50 7.35
N LYS A 29 -3.35 -52.96 8.50
CA LYS A 29 -2.77 -52.91 9.85
C LYS A 29 -1.59 -53.89 10.03
N SER A 30 -0.54 -53.47 10.75
CA SER A 30 0.35 -54.40 11.45
C SER A 30 0.77 -53.85 12.82
N VAL A 31 0.44 -54.66 13.84
CA VAL A 31 1.10 -54.91 15.14
C VAL A 31 1.35 -53.75 16.12
N ASN A 32 0.69 -53.90 17.26
CA ASN A 32 0.88 -53.22 18.54
C ASN A 32 2.35 -52.99 18.95
N LYS A 33 2.69 -51.72 19.19
CA LYS A 33 3.48 -51.32 20.35
C LYS A 33 2.92 -49.98 20.82
N ASN A 34 2.36 -49.94 22.02
CA ASN A 34 1.85 -48.74 22.70
C ASN A 34 3.00 -47.78 23.01
N LEU A 35 3.58 -47.17 21.98
CA LEU A 35 4.33 -45.95 22.12
C LEU A 35 3.27 -44.85 22.20
N LYS A 36 2.95 -44.45 23.44
CA LYS A 36 2.14 -43.26 23.71
C LYS A 36 2.70 -42.15 22.81
N LYS A 37 1.91 -41.74 21.83
CA LYS A 37 2.21 -40.60 20.97
C LYS A 37 2.08 -39.37 21.85
N VAL A 38 3.12 -39.09 22.64
CA VAL A 38 3.18 -37.90 23.47
C VAL A 38 3.17 -36.73 22.49
N ASN A 39 2.07 -35.98 22.48
CA ASN A 39 1.95 -34.81 21.62
C ASN A 39 3.04 -33.82 22.06
N ALA A 40 3.91 -33.39 21.16
CA ALA A 40 5.00 -32.45 21.48
C ALA A 40 4.47 -31.19 22.19
N PHE A 41 3.26 -30.74 21.83
CA PHE A 41 2.53 -29.68 22.54
C PHE A 41 2.26 -30.00 24.02
N THR A 42 1.85 -31.23 24.35
CA THR A 42 1.62 -31.64 25.75
C THR A 42 2.93 -31.73 26.54
N GLN A 43 4.04 -32.08 25.90
CA GLN A 43 5.36 -32.11 26.54
C GLN A 43 5.90 -30.70 26.84
N ILE A 44 5.64 -29.75 25.94
CA ILE A 44 5.93 -28.32 26.14
C ILE A 44 5.07 -27.74 27.29
N LEU A 45 3.77 -28.06 27.32
CA LEU A 45 2.84 -27.58 28.37
C LEU A 45 3.14 -28.17 29.76
N ASN A 46 3.63 -29.41 29.82
CA ASN A 46 4.03 -30.06 31.07
C ASN A 46 5.34 -29.49 31.66
N GLY A 47 6.04 -28.59 30.93
CA GLY A 47 7.24 -27.92 31.41
C GLY A 47 8.55 -28.68 31.15
N ASP A 48 8.51 -29.78 30.39
CA ASP A 48 9.71 -30.57 30.05
C ASP A 48 10.72 -29.75 29.23
N PHE A 49 10.25 -28.73 28.50
CA PHE A 49 11.06 -27.75 27.77
C PHE A 49 11.90 -26.84 28.69
N LEU A 50 11.45 -26.61 29.93
CA LEU A 50 12.10 -25.72 30.90
C LEU A 50 13.15 -26.46 31.75
N THR A 51 13.31 -27.77 31.54
CA THR A 51 14.30 -28.57 32.24
C THR A 51 15.72 -28.18 31.81
N LYS A 52 16.67 -28.31 32.74
CA LYS A 52 18.05 -27.90 32.52
C LYS A 52 18.71 -28.73 31.41
N GLU A 53 18.41 -30.02 31.31
CA GLU A 53 18.95 -30.88 30.25
C GLU A 53 18.40 -30.48 28.87
N PHE A 54 17.11 -30.21 28.76
CA PHE A 54 16.50 -29.80 27.49
C PHE A 54 17.05 -28.45 27.01
N PHE A 55 17.22 -27.49 27.93
CA PHE A 55 17.73 -26.16 27.62
C PHE A 55 19.20 -26.20 27.16
N LEU A 56 20.05 -26.98 27.83
CA LEU A 56 21.46 -27.14 27.46
C LEU A 56 21.61 -27.89 26.12
N ASN A 57 20.75 -28.88 25.85
CA ASN A 57 20.77 -29.62 24.59
C ASN A 57 20.24 -28.82 23.39
N ASN A 58 19.38 -27.82 23.63
CA ASN A 58 18.77 -26.98 22.58
C ASN A 58 19.25 -25.52 22.64
N LEU A 59 20.43 -25.27 23.21
CA LEU A 59 20.93 -23.91 23.47
C LEU A 59 21.02 -23.05 22.19
N SER A 60 21.45 -23.64 21.08
CA SER A 60 21.53 -22.96 19.77
C SER A 60 20.15 -22.48 19.29
N PHE A 61 19.10 -23.27 19.52
CA PHE A 61 17.72 -22.89 19.18
C PHE A 61 17.21 -21.76 20.06
N LEU A 62 17.60 -21.74 21.33
CA LEU A 62 17.26 -20.63 22.23
C LEU A 62 17.92 -19.32 21.81
N PHE A 63 19.19 -19.34 21.39
CA PHE A 63 19.85 -18.17 20.82
C PHE A 63 19.13 -17.67 19.58
N PHE A 64 18.67 -18.58 18.72
CA PHE A 64 17.84 -18.24 17.56
C PHE A 64 16.53 -17.55 17.98
N LEU A 65 15.84 -18.04 19.03
CA LEU A 65 14.64 -17.41 19.57
C LEU A 65 14.92 -16.01 20.14
N MET A 66 16.03 -15.85 20.85
CA MET A 66 16.46 -14.56 21.41
C MET A 66 16.76 -13.56 20.29
N PHE A 67 17.48 -13.98 19.26
CA PHE A 67 17.72 -13.19 18.07
C PHE A 67 16.41 -12.79 17.36
N LEU A 68 15.47 -13.75 17.22
CA LEU A 68 14.17 -13.48 16.62
C LEU A 68 13.34 -12.47 17.43
N LEU A 69 13.46 -12.50 18.76
CA LEU A 69 12.82 -11.53 19.66
C LEU A 69 13.37 -10.11 19.43
N ILE A 70 14.69 -9.98 19.28
CA ILE A 70 15.35 -8.70 18.95
C ILE A 70 14.89 -8.20 17.58
N LEU A 71 14.81 -9.10 16.58
CA LEU A 71 14.35 -8.77 15.23
C LEU A 71 12.89 -8.31 15.22
N LEU A 72 12.04 -8.93 16.03
CA LEU A 72 10.63 -8.57 16.19
C LEU A 72 10.48 -7.15 16.74
N ILE A 73 11.24 -6.83 17.78
CA ILE A 73 11.27 -5.49 18.37
C ILE A 73 11.77 -4.48 17.32
N ALA A 74 12.88 -4.77 16.64
CA ALA A 74 13.44 -3.91 15.59
C ALA A 74 12.43 -3.63 14.46
N LYS A 75 11.74 -4.67 13.97
CA LYS A 75 10.64 -4.54 13.00
C LYS A 75 9.47 -3.72 13.55
N GLY A 76 9.15 -3.87 14.83
CA GLY A 76 8.10 -3.11 15.52
C GLY A 76 8.36 -1.60 15.54
N TYR A 77 9.62 -1.18 15.66
CA TYR A 77 9.99 0.23 15.56
C TYR A 77 9.90 0.77 14.12
N TYR A 78 10.31 -0.03 13.13
CA TYR A 78 10.30 0.36 11.71
C TYR A 78 8.90 0.74 11.18
N GLY A 79 7.84 0.07 11.66
CA GLY A 79 6.47 0.36 11.22
C GLY A 79 5.98 1.76 11.58
N LYS A 80 6.49 2.35 12.68
CA LYS A 80 6.05 3.68 13.15
C LYS A 80 6.65 4.82 12.33
N GLU A 81 7.89 4.66 11.87
CA GLU A 81 8.56 5.67 11.05
C GLU A 81 7.99 5.68 9.62
N VAL A 82 7.86 4.50 9.01
CA VAL A 82 7.27 4.36 7.67
C VAL A 82 5.84 4.89 7.62
N GLY A 83 5.02 4.63 8.64
CA GLY A 83 3.67 5.18 8.70
C GLY A 83 3.63 6.71 8.74
N LYS A 84 4.56 7.34 9.46
CA LYS A 84 4.65 8.81 9.54
C LYS A 84 5.12 9.41 8.21
N ASP A 85 6.08 8.78 7.55
CA ASP A 85 6.59 9.24 6.26
C ASP A 85 5.53 9.13 5.16
N ILE A 86 4.71 8.07 5.17
CA ILE A 86 3.57 7.92 4.26
C ILE A 86 2.56 9.05 4.46
N VAL A 87 2.19 9.35 5.71
CA VAL A 87 1.23 10.43 6.01
C VAL A 87 1.77 11.79 5.60
N LYS A 88 3.08 12.02 5.79
CA LYS A 88 3.74 13.26 5.35
C LYS A 88 3.75 13.36 3.82
N ALA A 89 4.18 12.31 3.13
CA ALA A 89 4.22 12.27 1.67
C ALA A 89 2.82 12.47 1.06
N GLN A 90 1.78 11.86 1.65
CA GLN A 90 0.40 12.08 1.20
C GLN A 90 -0.03 13.55 1.37
N ARG A 91 0.29 14.18 2.50
CA ARG A 91 0.02 15.61 2.71
C ARG A 91 0.72 16.49 1.70
N ASP A 92 1.99 16.20 1.40
CA ASP A 92 2.76 16.98 0.43
C ASP A 92 2.19 16.85 -0.99
N LEU A 93 1.69 15.66 -1.35
CA LEU A 93 0.97 15.43 -2.61
C LEU A 93 -0.36 16.18 -2.66
N ASP A 94 -1.16 16.11 -1.60
CA ASP A 94 -2.46 16.80 -1.52
C ASP A 94 -2.28 18.32 -1.64
N GLN A 95 -1.25 18.87 -0.97
CA GLN A 95 -0.88 20.28 -1.06
C GLN A 95 -0.46 20.66 -2.48
N SER A 96 0.40 19.87 -3.11
CA SER A 96 0.85 20.10 -4.49
C SER A 96 -0.31 20.05 -5.49
N ALA A 97 -1.27 19.14 -5.27
CA ALA A 97 -2.46 19.02 -6.10
C ALA A 97 -3.37 20.25 -5.94
N ALA A 98 -3.55 20.74 -4.71
CA ALA A 98 -4.31 21.95 -4.44
C ALA A 98 -3.66 23.18 -5.11
N GLU A 99 -2.35 23.34 -4.97
CA GLU A 99 -1.58 24.42 -5.62
C GLU A 99 -1.68 24.37 -7.14
N TYR A 100 -1.61 23.18 -7.74
CA TYR A 100 -1.80 23.01 -9.18
C TYR A 100 -3.19 23.46 -9.63
N VAL A 101 -4.24 23.06 -8.91
CA VAL A 101 -5.62 23.46 -9.24
C VAL A 101 -5.80 24.97 -9.10
N GLU A 102 -5.24 25.58 -8.05
CA GLU A 102 -5.28 27.03 -7.85
C GLU A 102 -4.55 27.78 -8.98
N LEU A 103 -3.31 27.39 -9.29
CA LEU A 103 -2.51 28.01 -10.35
C LEU A 103 -3.16 27.85 -11.72
N LYS A 104 -3.74 26.68 -12.00
CA LYS A 104 -4.51 26.44 -13.23
C LYS A 104 -5.73 27.36 -13.30
N SER A 105 -6.49 27.48 -12.22
CA SER A 105 -7.66 28.38 -12.13
C SER A 105 -7.27 29.84 -12.34
N LYS A 106 -6.15 30.25 -11.73
CA LYS A 106 -5.60 31.60 -11.89
C LYS A 106 -5.18 31.85 -13.34
N LEU A 107 -4.46 30.91 -13.96
CA LEU A 107 -4.06 31.01 -15.36
C LEU A 107 -5.27 31.15 -16.28
N GLU A 108 -6.28 30.28 -16.13
CA GLU A 108 -7.52 30.33 -16.91
C GLU A 108 -8.27 31.66 -16.74
N THR A 109 -8.25 32.23 -15.54
CA THR A 109 -8.86 33.53 -15.25
C THR A 109 -8.10 34.65 -15.96
N GLU A 110 -6.77 34.63 -15.89
CA GLU A 110 -5.90 35.64 -16.51
C GLU A 110 -5.88 35.56 -18.05
N THR A 111 -5.96 34.35 -18.61
CA THR A 111 -6.04 34.11 -20.06
C THR A 111 -7.46 34.16 -20.59
N ARG A 112 -8.44 34.48 -19.75
CA ARG A 112 -9.82 34.64 -20.21
C ARG A 112 -9.89 35.77 -21.23
N ARG A 113 -10.62 35.53 -22.31
CA ARG A 113 -10.84 36.51 -23.41
C ARG A 113 -11.15 37.92 -22.90
N ILE A 114 -12.07 38.06 -21.93
CA ILE A 114 -12.48 39.34 -21.35
C ILE A 114 -11.29 40.03 -20.66
N SER A 115 -10.58 39.31 -19.79
CA SER A 115 -9.43 39.82 -19.05
C SER A 115 -8.27 40.21 -19.97
N LEU A 116 -8.06 39.47 -21.06
CA LEU A 116 -7.06 39.81 -22.08
C LEU A 116 -7.45 41.07 -22.87
N VAL A 117 -8.72 41.22 -23.25
CA VAL A 117 -9.22 42.41 -23.95
C VAL A 117 -9.03 43.66 -23.07
N GLU A 118 -9.37 43.60 -21.79
CA GLU A 118 -9.17 44.72 -20.85
C GLU A 118 -7.70 45.08 -20.70
N LYS A 119 -6.80 44.09 -20.57
CA LYS A 119 -5.36 44.34 -20.44
C LYS A 119 -4.72 44.91 -21.70
N LEU A 120 -5.21 44.50 -22.87
CA LEU A 120 -4.66 44.92 -24.17
C LEU A 120 -5.29 46.22 -24.71
N ASP A 121 -6.30 46.78 -24.04
CA ASP A 121 -6.98 48.00 -24.49
C ASP A 121 -6.00 49.19 -24.62
N SER A 122 -5.05 49.29 -23.69
CA SER A 122 -3.99 50.31 -23.70
C SER A 122 -2.99 50.20 -24.86
N THR A 123 -2.89 49.02 -25.49
CA THR A 123 -1.95 48.77 -26.61
C THR A 123 -2.55 49.08 -27.99
N GLY A 124 -3.82 49.52 -28.04
CA GLY A 124 -4.52 49.85 -29.30
C GLY A 124 -4.90 48.63 -30.15
N LEU A 125 -4.67 47.41 -29.64
CA LEU A 125 -5.01 46.16 -30.29
C LEU A 125 -6.52 45.92 -30.19
N LYS A 126 -7.18 45.74 -31.33
CA LYS A 126 -8.63 45.44 -31.39
C LYS A 126 -8.84 43.95 -31.61
N GLU A 127 -9.75 43.39 -30.83
CA GLU A 127 -10.11 41.99 -30.96
C GLU A 127 -10.76 41.70 -32.33
N THR A 128 -10.25 40.66 -33.01
CA THR A 128 -10.88 40.17 -34.24
C THR A 128 -12.18 39.45 -33.91
N LYS A 129 -13.29 39.94 -34.48
CA LYS A 129 -14.62 39.30 -34.40
C LYS A 129 -14.91 38.40 -35.59
N ASN A 130 -13.99 38.34 -36.55
CA ASN A 130 -14.19 37.64 -37.80
C ASN A 130 -13.84 36.15 -37.64
N ALA A 131 -14.66 35.28 -38.24
CA ALA A 131 -14.38 33.85 -38.23
C ALA A 131 -13.08 33.52 -39.00
N THR A 132 -12.32 32.56 -38.50
CA THR A 132 -11.07 32.11 -39.14
C THR A 132 -11.34 31.59 -40.55
N LYS A 133 -10.77 32.25 -41.56
CA LYS A 133 -10.80 31.75 -42.94
C LYS A 133 -9.69 30.72 -43.13
N VAL A 134 -10.08 29.47 -43.34
CA VAL A 134 -9.16 28.41 -43.76
C VAL A 134 -8.91 28.48 -45.26
N ILE A 135 -7.65 28.62 -45.66
CA ILE A 135 -7.22 28.47 -47.06
C ILE A 135 -6.82 27.01 -47.25
N ARG A 136 -7.63 26.23 -47.97
CA ARG A 136 -7.26 24.87 -48.37
C ARG A 136 -6.52 24.92 -49.70
N VAL A 137 -5.27 24.48 -49.72
CA VAL A 137 -4.51 24.25 -50.95
C VAL A 137 -5.03 22.94 -51.56
N LYS A 138 -5.41 22.94 -52.85
CA LYS A 138 -5.78 21.70 -53.53
C LYS A 138 -4.53 20.80 -53.66
N PRO A 139 -4.66 19.48 -53.42
CA PRO A 139 -3.58 18.53 -53.68
C PRO A 139 -3.28 18.42 -55.18
#